data_AF-A0AAV8ZUR8-F1
#
_entry.id   AF-A0AAV8ZUR8-F1
#
_cell.length_a   1.000
_cell.length_b   1.000
_cell.length_c   1.000
_cell.angle_alpha   90.00
_cell.angle_beta   90.00
_cell.angle_gamma   90.00
#
_symmetry.space_group_name_H-M   'P 1'
#
loop_
_entity.id
_entity.type
_entity.pdbx_description
1 polymer ?
#
loop_
_entity_poly.entity_id
_entity_poly.type
_entity_poly.pdbx_seq_one_letter_code
_entity_poly.pdbx_strand_id
1 'polypeptide(L)'
;MKSMVNILTIFVLIDTITWTLGVPLRRQSKSSLVDWTNYNAYEPEGRGTYAFGYDVEDPETNNIQFRDEERHPNGTITGSYGYLRPDGMVHIAHYVADDKGYR
;
A
#
# COMPACT_ATOMS: atom_id res chain seq x y z
N MET A 1 -32.00 13.51 32.04
CA MET A 1 -33.21 12.87 31.50
C MET A 1 -33.94 13.89 30.61
N LYS A 2 -34.30 13.49 29.38
CA LYS A 2 -34.94 14.24 28.26
C LYS A 2 -34.01 15.16 27.45
N SER A 3 -33.51 14.70 26.28
CA SER A 3 -34.16 14.65 24.94
C SER A 3 -33.91 15.95 24.17
N MET A 4 -32.93 16.01 23.26
CA MET A 4 -33.08 15.81 21.79
C MET A 4 -34.32 16.49 21.20
N VAL A 5 -34.14 17.55 20.39
CA VAL A 5 -34.86 17.84 19.11
C VAL A 5 -34.05 18.84 18.23
N ASN A 6 -33.56 18.30 17.12
CA ASN A 6 -33.50 18.80 15.72
C ASN A 6 -33.30 20.30 15.41
N ILE A 7 -32.12 20.62 14.88
CA ILE A 7 -31.88 21.77 13.99
C ILE A 7 -31.95 21.24 12.56
N LEU A 8 -33.12 21.39 11.93
CA LEU A 8 -33.26 21.30 10.48
C LEU A 8 -34.11 22.47 9.97
N THR A 9 -33.41 23.55 9.64
CA THR A 9 -33.74 24.55 8.60
C THR A 9 -32.40 25.24 8.37
N ILE A 10 -31.79 25.37 7.19
CA ILE A 10 -32.20 25.88 5.88
C ILE A 10 -31.06 25.39 4.94
N PHE A 11 -31.21 24.71 3.80
CA PHE A 11 -31.97 25.03 2.59
C PHE A 11 -32.42 23.72 1.92
N VAL A 12 -33.72 23.56 1.75
CA VAL A 12 -34.26 22.66 0.71
C VAL A 12 -34.39 23.49 -0.57
N LEU A 13 -34.19 22.82 -1.70
CA LEU A 13 -34.68 23.15 -3.06
C LEU A 13 -33.71 23.92 -3.96
N ILE A 14 -32.74 23.20 -4.55
CA ILE A 14 -32.62 23.20 -6.02
C ILE A 14 -32.54 21.74 -6.49
N ASP A 15 -33.67 21.33 -7.05
CA ASP A 15 -33.92 20.36 -8.11
C ASP A 15 -33.64 18.87 -7.93
N THR A 16 -34.75 18.19 -7.66
CA THR A 16 -35.02 16.83 -8.11
C THR A 16 -34.95 16.71 -9.64
N ILE A 17 -34.11 15.77 -10.09
CA ILE A 17 -34.22 14.89 -11.27
C ILE A 17 -33.64 15.41 -12.59
N THR A 18 -32.47 14.87 -12.94
CA THR A 18 -32.27 14.22 -14.24
C THR A 18 -31.37 12.99 -14.06
N TRP A 19 -31.95 11.79 -14.26
CA TRP A 19 -31.18 10.58 -14.55
C TRP A 19 -30.60 10.74 -15.96
N THR A 20 -29.32 11.08 -16.08
CA THR A 20 -28.54 10.84 -17.30
C THR A 20 -27.16 10.33 -16.90
N LEU A 21 -26.89 9.10 -17.33
CA LEU A 21 -25.60 8.42 -17.47
C LEU A 21 -24.67 8.52 -16.25
N GLY A 22 -24.59 7.40 -15.53
CA GLY A 22 -23.75 7.20 -14.35
C GLY A 22 -22.49 8.05 -14.38
N VAL A 23 -22.43 9.03 -13.48
CA VAL A 23 -21.17 9.65 -13.10
C VAL A 23 -20.40 8.51 -12.45
N PRO A 24 -19.36 7.92 -13.08
CA PRO A 24 -18.54 6.99 -12.34
C PRO A 24 -18.03 7.77 -11.14
N LEU A 25 -18.17 7.22 -9.94
CA LEU A 25 -17.31 7.64 -8.85
C LEU A 25 -15.91 7.52 -9.43
N ARG A 26 -15.29 8.65 -9.79
CA ARG A 26 -13.93 8.68 -10.24
C ARG A 26 -13.17 8.20 -9.03
N ARG A 27 -12.87 6.88 -8.99
CA ARG A 27 -11.90 6.29 -8.09
C ARG A 27 -10.72 7.21 -8.22
N GLN A 28 -10.47 8.03 -7.19
CA GLN A 28 -9.32 8.91 -7.21
C GLN A 28 -8.15 7.98 -7.47
N SER A 29 -7.55 8.16 -8.63
CA SER A 29 -6.33 7.45 -8.99
C SER A 29 -5.36 7.73 -7.87
N LYS A 30 -5.08 6.71 -7.04
CA LYS A 30 -4.13 6.72 -5.94
C LYS A 30 -2.71 6.79 -6.54
N SER A 31 -2.46 7.66 -7.52
CA SER A 31 -1.33 7.59 -8.45
C SER A 31 -0.12 8.43 -8.07
N SER A 32 -0.03 8.91 -6.83
CA SER A 32 1.20 9.53 -6.34
C SER A 32 1.70 8.94 -5.01
N LEU A 33 0.98 7.98 -4.42
CA LEU A 33 1.41 7.23 -3.23
C LEU A 33 1.93 5.82 -3.58
N VAL A 34 1.43 5.24 -4.68
CA VAL A 34 1.81 3.91 -5.16
C VAL A 34 3.22 3.90 -5.80
N ASP A 35 3.69 5.05 -6.29
CA ASP A 35 5.00 5.15 -6.98
C ASP A 35 6.19 5.31 -6.02
N TRP A 36 5.98 5.84 -4.81
CA TRP A 36 7.04 5.94 -3.80
C TRP A 36 7.33 4.63 -3.06
N THR A 37 6.37 3.71 -3.08
CA THR A 37 6.43 2.43 -2.38
C THR A 37 6.95 1.30 -3.27
N ASN A 38 6.86 1.46 -4.59
CA ASN A 38 7.35 0.50 -5.57
C ASN A 38 8.60 1.06 -6.25
N TYR A 39 9.75 0.45 -5.99
CA TYR A 39 11.01 0.89 -6.60
C TYR A 39 11.81 -0.30 -7.11
N ASN A 40 12.63 -0.03 -8.12
CA ASN A 40 13.60 -0.97 -8.67
C ASN A 40 14.84 -0.18 -9.10
N ALA A 41 15.94 -0.41 -8.41
CA ALA A 41 17.22 0.23 -8.64
C ALA A 41 18.23 -0.82 -9.14
N TYR A 42 18.75 -0.57 -10.34
CA TYR A 42 19.82 -1.36 -10.93
C TYR A 42 21.17 -0.74 -10.60
N GLU A 43 22.11 -1.54 -10.09
CA GLU A 43 23.48 -1.13 -9.74
C GLU A 43 23.58 0.12 -8.82
N PRO A 44 22.77 0.26 -7.74
CA PRO A 44 22.81 1.43 -6.86
C PRO A 44 24.16 1.63 -6.16
N GLU A 45 24.93 0.56 -5.96
CA GLU A 45 26.26 0.55 -5.36
C GLU A 45 27.32 -0.04 -6.32
N GLY A 46 27.02 -0.05 -7.63
CA GLY A 46 27.92 -0.52 -8.68
C GLY A 46 27.56 -1.90 -9.24
N ARG A 47 28.48 -2.46 -10.03
CA ARG A 47 28.21 -3.64 -10.85
C ARG A 47 27.73 -4.83 -10.03
N GLY A 48 26.58 -5.37 -10.43
CA GLY A 48 25.96 -6.53 -9.80
C GLY A 48 25.14 -6.24 -8.55
N THR A 49 25.03 -4.99 -8.10
CA THR A 49 24.14 -4.66 -6.97
C THR A 49 22.72 -4.39 -7.48
N TYR A 50 21.74 -4.52 -6.60
CA TYR A 50 20.36 -4.12 -6.88
C TYR A 50 19.66 -3.73 -5.59
N ALA A 51 18.61 -2.93 -5.70
CA ALA A 51 17.65 -2.73 -4.62
C ALA A 51 16.24 -2.68 -5.19
N PHE A 52 15.28 -3.30 -4.54
CA PHE A 52 13.88 -3.19 -4.94
C PHE A 52 12.96 -3.29 -3.72
N GLY A 53 11.79 -2.69 -3.86
CA GLY A 53 10.74 -2.81 -2.88
C GLY A 53 9.37 -2.57 -3.48
N TYR A 54 8.35 -3.09 -2.80
CA TYR A 54 6.96 -2.91 -3.18
C TYR A 54 6.05 -2.99 -1.97
N ASP A 55 4.90 -2.32 -2.08
CA ASP A 55 3.75 -2.47 -1.20
C ASP A 55 2.52 -2.85 -2.01
N VAL A 56 1.75 -3.81 -1.49
CA VAL A 56 0.46 -4.24 -2.02
C VAL A 56 -0.59 -3.96 -0.96
N GLU A 57 -1.63 -3.22 -1.34
CA GLU A 57 -2.84 -3.01 -0.54
C GLU A 57 -4.04 -3.21 -1.46
N ASP A 58 -4.65 -4.40 -1.37
CA ASP A 58 -5.85 -4.77 -2.11
C ASP A 58 -7.05 -4.91 -1.16
N PRO A 59 -7.96 -3.92 -1.12
CA PRO A 59 -9.16 -3.98 -0.28
C PRO A 59 -10.16 -5.07 -0.68
N GLU A 60 -10.15 -5.54 -1.94
CA GLU A 60 -11.13 -6.54 -2.41
C GLU A 60 -10.79 -7.93 -1.89
N THR A 61 -9.50 -8.26 -1.84
CA THR A 61 -9.00 -9.55 -1.33
C THR A 61 -8.49 -9.48 0.10
N ASN A 62 -8.45 -8.27 0.69
CA ASN A 62 -7.80 -7.97 1.97
C ASN A 62 -6.32 -8.40 1.98
N ASN A 63 -5.66 -8.36 0.81
CA ASN A 63 -4.24 -8.65 0.70
C ASN A 63 -3.43 -7.40 1.02
N ILE A 64 -2.69 -7.45 2.11
CA ILE A 64 -1.74 -6.41 2.49
C ILE A 64 -0.38 -7.07 2.69
N GLN A 65 0.59 -6.72 1.86
CA GLN A 65 1.94 -7.28 1.91
C GLN A 65 2.99 -6.28 1.42
N PHE A 66 4.22 -6.46 1.85
CA PHE A 66 5.36 -5.66 1.41
C PHE A 66 6.61 -6.49 1.25
N ARG A 67 7.57 -5.95 0.49
CA ARG A 67 8.93 -6.47 0.36
C ARG A 67 9.90 -5.30 0.19
N ASP A 68 11.06 -5.45 0.80
CA ASP A 68 12.22 -4.59 0.61
C ASP A 68 13.47 -5.47 0.56
N GLU A 69 14.29 -5.34 -0.48
CA GLU A 69 15.48 -6.18 -0.68
C GLU A 69 16.61 -5.42 -1.38
N GLU A 70 17.82 -5.66 -0.90
CA GLU A 70 19.05 -5.09 -1.44
C GLU A 70 20.14 -6.16 -1.57
N ARG A 71 20.86 -6.15 -2.68
CA ARG A 71 22.11 -6.91 -2.88
C ARG A 71 23.30 -5.98 -2.86
N HIS A 72 24.17 -6.22 -1.89
CA HIS A 72 25.40 -5.46 -1.64
C HIS A 72 26.54 -5.85 -2.60
N PRO A 73 27.58 -5.01 -2.76
CA PRO A 73 28.77 -5.27 -3.58
C PRO A 73 29.49 -6.57 -3.21
N ASN A 74 29.46 -6.96 -1.94
CA ASN A 74 30.07 -8.20 -1.45
C ASN A 74 29.22 -9.46 -1.76
N GLY A 75 28.08 -9.30 -2.45
CA GLY A 75 27.17 -10.38 -2.80
C GLY A 75 26.16 -10.75 -1.72
N THR A 76 26.25 -10.15 -0.53
CA THR A 76 25.26 -10.31 0.55
C THR A 76 23.93 -9.73 0.11
N ILE A 77 22.84 -10.43 0.39
CA ILE A 77 21.49 -9.92 0.20
C ILE A 77 20.87 -9.69 1.58
N THR A 78 20.30 -8.51 1.79
CA THR A 78 19.54 -8.18 2.98
C THR A 78 18.14 -7.75 2.59
N GLY A 79 17.16 -8.01 3.43
CA GLY A 79 15.85 -7.42 3.22
C GLY A 79 14.83 -7.82 4.26
N SER A 80 13.60 -7.47 3.97
CA SER A 80 12.45 -7.84 4.78
C SER A 80 11.21 -8.04 3.93
N TYR A 81 10.31 -8.90 4.39
CA TYR A 81 8.96 -8.96 3.87
C TYR A 81 7.97 -9.03 5.00
N GLY A 82 6.74 -8.63 4.71
CA GLY A 82 5.66 -8.85 5.64
C GLY A 82 4.32 -8.92 4.96
N TYR A 83 3.35 -9.41 5.73
CA TYR A 83 1.97 -9.53 5.28
C TYR A 83 1.01 -9.47 6.48
N LEU A 84 -0.20 -8.99 6.22
CA LEU A 84 -1.29 -9.03 7.18
C LEU A 84 -1.85 -10.45 7.26
N ARG A 85 -1.83 -11.04 8.45
CA ARG A 85 -2.42 -12.35 8.71
C ARG A 85 -3.94 -12.25 8.90
N PRO A 86 -4.68 -13.37 8.76
CA PRO A 86 -6.13 -13.39 8.98
C PRO A 86 -6.58 -12.98 10.39
N ASP A 87 -5.71 -13.09 11.39
CA ASP A 87 -5.97 -12.65 12.78
C ASP A 87 -5.77 -11.14 13.00
N GLY A 88 -5.49 -10.38 11.93
CA GLY A 88 -5.23 -8.94 11.99
C GLY A 88 -3.82 -8.57 12.42
N MET A 89 -2.95 -9.54 12.70
CA MET A 89 -1.56 -9.29 13.08
C MET A 89 -0.66 -9.26 11.84
N VAL A 90 0.34 -8.39 11.84
CA VAL A 90 1.35 -8.35 10.78
C VAL A 90 2.44 -9.37 11.08
N HIS A 91 2.75 -10.23 10.11
CA HIS A 91 3.97 -11.02 10.12
C HIS A 91 5.06 -10.26 9.38
N ILE A 92 6.24 -10.14 9.99
CA ILE A 92 7.42 -9.52 9.38
C ILE A 92 8.59 -10.47 9.56
N ALA A 93 9.32 -10.72 8.48
CA ALA A 93 10.55 -11.49 8.50
C ALA A 93 11.65 -10.65 7.87
N HIS A 94 12.73 -10.49 8.63
CA HIS A 94 14.00 -9.92 8.16
C HIS A 94 14.92 -11.07 7.80
N TYR A 95 15.74 -10.89 6.77
CA TYR A 95 16.66 -11.93 6.35
C TYR A 95 17.98 -11.38 5.83
N VAL A 96 18.99 -12.25 5.92
CA VAL A 96 20.30 -12.08 5.32
C VAL A 96 20.65 -13.37 4.57
N ALA A 97 21.06 -13.24 3.31
CA ALA A 97 21.67 -14.32 2.55
C ALA A 97 23.12 -13.95 2.21
N ASP A 98 24.07 -14.67 2.79
CA ASP A 98 25.50 -14.51 2.57
C ASP A 98 26.20 -15.88 2.48
N ASP A 99 27.52 -15.90 2.54
CA ASP A 99 28.32 -17.14 2.49
C ASP A 99 28.01 -18.13 3.64
N LYS A 100 27.32 -17.69 4.70
CA LYS A 100 26.86 -18.55 5.80
C LYS A 100 25.45 -19.11 5.57
N GLY A 101 24.85 -18.84 4.42
CA GLY A 101 23.50 -19.24 4.05
C GLY A 101 22.44 -18.20 4.39
N TYR A 102 21.18 -18.64 4.36
CA TYR A 102 20.01 -17.82 4.64
C TYR A 102 19.64 -17.87 6.13
N ARG A 103 19.39 -16.72 6.73
CA ARG A 103 18.95 -16.59 8.13
C ARG A 103 18.11 -15.35 8.36
#